data_AF-A0A4Q3KF94-F1
#
_entry.id   AF-A0A4Q3KF94-F1
#
_cell.length_a   1.000
_cell.length_b   1.000
_cell.length_c   1.000
_cell.angle_alpha   90.00
_cell.angle_beta   90.00
_cell.angle_gamma   90.00
#
_symmetry.space_group_name_H-M   'P 1'
#
loop_
_entity.id
_entity.type
_entity.pdbx_description
1 polymer ?
#
loop_
_entity_poly.entity_id
_entity_poly.type
_entity_poly.pdbx_seq_one_letter_code
_entity_poly.pdbx_strand_id
1 'polypeptide(L)'
;MLAATSVVSASHPLLFACEPSASTRSSRASCIDTYWPAETLNVFMLRMAAAGHCVNAAMMLGDRPYAFQQLTIALALKDQALRDLATELSDYFQF
;
A
#
# COMPACT_ATOMS: atom_id res chain seq x y z
N MET A 1 44.09 -12.78 -36.00
CA MET A 1 43.68 -12.97 -34.59
C MET A 1 43.91 -11.66 -33.86
N LEU A 2 42.79 -11.06 -33.41
CA LEU A 2 42.60 -10.01 -32.38
C LEU A 2 43.38 -8.68 -32.47
N ALA A 3 42.62 -7.64 -32.86
CA ALA A 3 42.90 -6.24 -32.57
C ALA A 3 42.77 -5.97 -31.06
N ALA A 4 43.73 -5.24 -30.49
CA ALA A 4 43.65 -4.72 -29.13
C ALA A 4 44.00 -3.23 -29.19
N THR A 5 42.98 -2.38 -29.25
CA THR A 5 43.17 -0.93 -29.07
C THR A 5 43.31 -0.66 -27.58
N SER A 6 44.33 0.12 -27.25
CA SER A 6 44.67 0.54 -25.90
C SER A 6 43.59 1.45 -25.32
N VAL A 7 43.35 1.22 -24.03
CA VAL A 7 42.72 2.14 -23.09
C VAL A 7 43.47 3.47 -23.04
N VAL A 8 42.71 4.56 -22.88
CA VAL A 8 42.77 5.51 -21.74
C VAL A 8 42.14 6.83 -22.21
N SER A 9 41.29 7.45 -21.38
CA SER A 9 41.55 8.82 -20.94
C SER A 9 40.41 9.35 -20.06
N ALA A 10 40.81 9.71 -18.83
CA ALA A 10 40.37 10.83 -18.02
C ALA A 10 38.86 10.95 -17.71
N SER A 11 38.44 10.66 -16.47
CA SER A 11 38.46 11.62 -15.35
C SER A 11 37.58 12.86 -15.62
N HIS A 12 36.32 12.87 -15.16
CA HIS A 12 35.86 13.47 -13.88
C HIS A 12 35.57 14.98 -14.03
N PRO A 13 34.68 15.64 -13.23
CA PRO A 13 33.67 15.12 -12.30
C PRO A 13 32.35 15.95 -12.30
N LEU A 14 31.42 15.56 -11.42
CA LEU A 14 30.30 16.35 -10.88
C LEU A 14 29.11 16.66 -11.81
N LEU A 15 28.20 15.69 -11.92
CA LEU A 15 26.80 16.01 -11.66
C LEU A 15 26.31 15.11 -10.53
N PHE A 16 26.55 15.61 -9.32
CA PHE A 16 25.67 15.36 -8.19
C PHE A 16 24.35 16.05 -8.51
N ALA A 17 23.46 15.35 -9.19
CA ALA A 17 22.06 15.69 -9.24
C ALA A 17 21.34 14.46 -8.74
N CYS A 18 21.01 14.51 -7.45
CA CYS A 18 19.86 13.87 -6.83
C CYS A 18 18.91 13.34 -7.91
N GLU A 19 18.99 12.04 -8.22
CA GLU A 19 17.89 11.38 -8.91
C GLU A 19 16.72 11.53 -7.93
N PRO A 20 15.71 12.36 -8.24
CA PRO A 20 14.54 12.36 -7.41
C PRO A 20 13.99 10.95 -7.54
N SER A 21 14.02 10.22 -6.43
CA SER A 21 13.06 9.16 -6.15
C SER A 21 11.67 9.82 -6.11
N ALA A 22 11.24 10.31 -7.26
CA ALA A 22 9.86 10.61 -7.56
C ALA A 22 9.25 9.25 -7.80
N SER A 23 8.98 8.54 -6.70
CA SER A 23 7.76 7.77 -6.61
C SER A 23 6.67 8.70 -7.11
N THR A 24 6.27 8.54 -8.36
CA THR A 24 5.21 9.33 -9.00
C THR A 24 3.92 8.99 -8.28
N ARG A 25 3.77 9.65 -7.14
CA ARG A 25 2.55 9.72 -6.36
C ARG A 25 1.62 10.57 -7.21
N SER A 26 0.41 10.05 -7.40
CA SER A 26 -0.78 10.73 -7.93
C SER A 26 -1.02 10.60 -9.43
N SER A 27 -1.89 9.63 -9.76
CA SER A 27 -2.97 9.90 -10.72
C SER A 27 -4.28 9.96 -9.94
N ARG A 28 -4.78 11.19 -9.77
CA ARG A 28 -6.10 11.52 -9.23
C ARG A 28 -7.17 10.96 -10.16
N ALA A 29 -7.77 9.83 -9.79
CA ALA A 29 -9.08 9.46 -10.31
C ALA A 29 -10.14 10.13 -9.43
N SER A 30 -10.49 11.37 -9.77
CA SER A 30 -11.63 12.07 -9.17
C SER A 30 -12.89 11.69 -9.94
N CYS A 31 -13.36 10.45 -9.75
CA CYS A 31 -14.76 10.09 -9.97
C CYS A 31 -15.45 10.15 -8.59
N ILE A 32 -16.06 11.29 -8.33
CA ILE A 32 -16.80 11.58 -7.10
C ILE A 32 -18.16 10.87 -7.23
N ASP A 33 -18.17 9.55 -7.06
CA ASP A 33 -19.41 8.78 -7.00
C ASP A 33 -19.33 7.87 -5.77
N THR A 34 -20.00 8.31 -4.72
CA THR A 34 -20.27 7.57 -3.48
C THR A 34 -19.06 6.89 -2.84
N TYR A 35 -18.37 7.73 -2.06
CA TYR A 35 -17.21 7.54 -1.19
C TYR A 35 -17.20 6.20 -0.43
N TRP A 36 -16.68 5.16 -1.10
CA TRP A 36 -16.15 3.98 -0.42
C TRP A 36 -14.94 4.40 0.45
N PRO A 37 -14.71 3.85 1.66
CA PRO A 37 -13.50 4.13 2.43
C PRO A 37 -12.30 3.42 1.79
N ALA A 38 -11.97 3.76 0.53
CA ALA A 38 -10.92 3.12 -0.25
C ALA A 38 -9.56 3.33 0.39
N GLU A 39 -9.34 4.51 0.98
CA GLU A 39 -8.08 4.81 1.67
C GLU A 39 -7.98 4.05 3.00
N THR A 40 -8.99 4.11 3.88
CA THR A 40 -9.04 3.36 5.14
C THR A 40 -8.91 1.85 4.91
N LEU A 41 -9.65 1.31 3.93
CA LEU A 41 -9.60 -0.10 3.58
C LEU A 41 -8.24 -0.51 2.97
N ASN A 42 -7.63 0.33 2.14
CA ASN A 42 -6.29 0.07 1.62
C ASN A 42 -5.23 0.04 2.72
N VAL A 43 -5.26 1.00 3.65
CA VAL A 43 -4.34 1.03 4.79
C VAL A 43 -4.56 -0.19 5.70
N PHE A 44 -5.83 -0.56 5.96
CA PHE A 44 -6.19 -1.76 6.70
C PHE A 44 -5.61 -3.02 6.06
N MET A 45 -5.81 -3.21 4.76
CA MET A 45 -5.29 -4.37 4.03
C MET A 45 -3.76 -4.44 4.07
N LEU A 46 -3.07 -3.30 3.92
CA LEU A 46 -1.61 -3.25 3.98
C LEU A 46 -1.08 -3.65 5.37
N ARG A 47 -1.74 -3.19 6.44
CA ARG A 47 -1.38 -3.53 7.82
C ARG A 47 -1.67 -5.00 8.16
N MET A 48 -2.82 -5.51 7.73
CA MET A 48 -3.14 -6.93 7.83
C MET A 48 -2.11 -7.78 7.08
N ALA A 49 -1.74 -7.38 5.85
CA ALA A 49 -0.72 -8.07 5.07
C ALA A 49 0.66 -8.04 5.76
N ALA A 50 1.04 -6.92 6.37
CA ALA A 50 2.26 -6.82 7.18
C ALA A 50 2.24 -7.75 8.41
N ALA A 51 1.05 -8.04 8.95
CA ALA A 51 0.84 -9.03 10.01
C ALA A 51 0.73 -10.49 9.49
N GLY A 52 0.82 -10.72 8.18
CA GLY A 52 0.71 -12.04 7.56
C GLY A 52 -0.71 -12.45 7.14
N HIS A 53 -1.68 -11.53 7.21
CA HIS A 53 -3.06 -11.75 6.82
C HIS A 53 -3.39 -11.02 5.52
N CYS A 54 -3.40 -11.72 4.40
CA CYS A 54 -3.85 -11.15 3.13
C CYS A 54 -5.38 -11.02 3.10
N VAL A 55 -5.86 -9.79 2.93
CA VAL A 55 -7.30 -9.47 2.86
C VAL A 55 -7.69 -9.14 1.42
N ASN A 56 -8.85 -9.64 0.98
CA ASN A 56 -9.40 -9.33 -0.33
C ASN A 56 -10.46 -8.22 -0.20
N ALA A 57 -10.21 -7.07 -0.83
CA ALA A 57 -11.13 -5.95 -0.85
C ALA A 57 -12.52 -6.35 -1.33
N ALA A 58 -12.64 -7.04 -2.47
CA ALA A 58 -13.95 -7.41 -3.04
C ALA A 58 -14.75 -8.30 -2.09
N MET A 59 -14.09 -9.21 -1.36
CA MET A 59 -14.73 -10.07 -0.36
C MET A 59 -15.18 -9.27 0.88
N MET A 60 -14.40 -8.28 1.33
CA MET A 60 -14.84 -7.40 2.43
C MET A 60 -16.11 -6.62 2.09
N LEU A 61 -16.37 -6.35 0.80
CA LEU A 61 -17.55 -5.56 0.37
C LEU A 61 -18.74 -6.45 0.04
N GLY A 62 -18.48 -7.61 -0.57
CA GLY A 62 -19.51 -8.52 -1.04
C GLY A 62 -19.94 -9.57 0.00
N ASP A 63 -19.09 -9.87 0.98
CA ASP A 63 -19.31 -10.94 1.95
C ASP A 63 -19.16 -10.43 3.38
N ARG A 64 -20.32 -10.19 4.03
CA ARG A 64 -20.39 -9.73 5.42
C ARG A 64 -19.69 -10.65 6.43
N PRO A 65 -19.86 -11.99 6.40
CA PRO A 65 -19.19 -12.84 7.40
C PRO A 65 -17.67 -12.82 7.23
N TYR A 66 -17.15 -12.75 6.01
CA TYR A 66 -15.72 -12.56 5.75
C TYR A 66 -15.24 -11.22 6.32
N ALA A 67 -15.95 -10.12 6.06
CA ALA A 67 -15.59 -8.81 6.60
C ALA A 67 -15.54 -8.81 8.14
N PHE A 68 -16.56 -9.35 8.79
CA PHE A 68 -16.61 -9.48 10.25
C PHE A 68 -15.43 -10.32 10.80
N GLN A 69 -15.09 -11.43 10.13
CA GLN A 69 -13.97 -12.28 10.53
C GLN A 69 -12.64 -11.52 10.43
N GLN A 70 -12.39 -10.78 9.34
CA GLN A 70 -11.16 -9.99 9.18
C GLN A 70 -11.07 -8.86 10.21
N LEU A 71 -12.18 -8.20 10.53
CA LEU A 71 -12.22 -7.17 11.56
C LEU A 71 -11.96 -7.76 12.96
N THR A 72 -12.50 -8.94 13.25
CA THR A 72 -12.23 -9.65 14.51
C THR A 72 -10.75 -10.00 14.64
N ILE A 73 -10.11 -10.48 13.56
CA ILE A 73 -8.67 -10.75 13.53
C ILE A 73 -7.88 -9.46 13.79
N ALA A 74 -8.22 -8.38 13.09
CA ALA A 74 -7.56 -7.08 13.25
C ALA A 74 -7.67 -6.54 14.69
N LEU A 75 -8.82 -6.72 15.35
CA LEU A 75 -9.03 -6.33 16.74
C LEU A 75 -8.20 -7.16 17.74
N ALA A 76 -7.84 -8.40 17.39
CA ALA A 76 -7.02 -9.29 18.20
C ALA A 76 -5.50 -9.04 18.06
N LEU A 77 -5.08 -8.32 17.01
CA LEU A 77 -3.67 -7.97 16.79
C LEU A 77 -3.22 -6.85 17.74
N LYS A 78 -1.92 -6.85 18.09
CA LYS A 78 -1.30 -5.84 18.96
C LYS A 78 -0.90 -4.54 18.23
N ASP A 79 -1.59 -4.21 17.13
CA ASP A 79 -1.37 -2.97 16.37
C ASP A 79 -2.54 -2.02 16.64
N GLN A 80 -2.31 -0.98 17.44
CA GLN A 80 -3.35 -0.03 17.82
C GLN A 80 -3.94 0.71 16.61
N ALA A 81 -3.12 1.10 15.63
CA ALA A 81 -3.61 1.79 14.44
C ALA A 81 -4.46 0.86 13.58
N LEU A 82 -4.14 -0.44 13.54
CA LEU A 82 -4.98 -1.43 12.87
C LEU A 82 -6.32 -1.64 13.58
N ARG A 83 -6.35 -1.59 14.91
CA ARG A 83 -7.58 -1.66 15.69
C ARG A 83 -8.47 -0.45 15.45
N ASP A 84 -7.89 0.75 15.40
CA ASP A 84 -8.62 1.99 15.11
C ASP A 84 -9.27 1.94 13.70
N LEU A 85 -8.51 1.48 12.69
CA LEU A 85 -9.04 1.25 11.33
C LEU A 85 -10.15 0.18 11.31
N ALA A 86 -9.99 -0.89 12.09
CA ALA A 86 -11.02 -1.92 12.20
C ALA A 86 -12.31 -1.38 12.83
N THR A 87 -12.22 -0.52 13.85
CA THR A 87 -13.40 0.13 14.44
C THR A 87 -14.10 1.06 13.45
N GLU A 88 -13.35 1.87 12.69
CA GLU A 88 -13.91 2.74 11.64
C GLU A 88 -14.64 1.93 10.57
N LEU A 89 -14.04 0.82 10.13
CA LEU A 89 -14.66 -0.08 9.15
C LEU A 89 -15.89 -0.81 9.74
N SER A 90 -15.86 -1.22 11.00
CA SER A 90 -17.01 -1.84 11.67
C SER A 90 -18.22 -0.92 11.71
N ASP A 91 -18.02 0.38 12.02
CA ASP A 91 -19.09 1.38 12.02
C ASP A 91 -19.71 1.52 10.62
N TYR A 92 -18.86 1.61 9.59
CA TYR A 92 -19.30 1.68 8.19
C TYR A 92 -20.11 0.44 7.77
N PHE A 93 -19.65 -0.77 8.13
CA PHE A 93 -20.35 -2.01 7.83
C PHE A 93 -21.54 -2.30 8.76
N GLN A 94 -21.69 -1.52 9.83
CA GLN A 94 -22.70 -1.67 10.89
C GLN A 94 -22.64 -3.05 11.56
N PHE A 95 -21.45 -3.44 12.04
CA PHE A 95 -21.21 -4.66 12.82
C PHE A 95 -21.29 -4.44 14.33
#